data_AF-A0A1F6R1X1-F1
#
_entry.id   AF-A0A1F6R1X1-F1
#
_cell.length_a   1.000
_cell.length_b   1.000
_cell.length_c   1.000
_cell.angle_alpha   90.00
_cell.angle_beta   90.00
_cell.angle_gamma   90.00
#
_symmetry.space_group_name_H-M   'P 1'
#
loop_
_entity.id
_entity.type
_entity.pdbx_description
1 polymer ?
#
loop_
_entity_poly.entity_id
_entity_poly.type
_entity_poly.pdbx_seq_one_letter_code
_entity_poly.pdbx_strand_id
1 'polypeptide(L)'
;MLLTEFEKTILLSLFILAKGSTRRSVKLELLLSKFPIRHRKMVKQYLEGLVKGGYLSRKGDSFSINNDALKVISNYLVKGPRARL
;
A
#
# COMPACT_ATOMS: atom_id res chain seq x y z
N MET A 1 -8.23 -2.19 -12.10
CA MET A 1 -7.63 -3.46 -11.64
C MET A 1 -8.30 -3.86 -10.33
N LEU A 2 -8.63 -5.15 -10.14
CA LEU A 2 -9.13 -5.62 -8.85
C LEU A 2 -7.94 -5.88 -7.93
N LEU A 3 -7.79 -5.08 -6.86
CA LEU A 3 -6.71 -5.27 -5.90
C LEU A 3 -6.98 -6.45 -4.98
N THR A 4 -5.95 -7.25 -4.74
CA THR A 4 -5.92 -8.32 -3.74
C THR A 4 -5.99 -7.73 -2.32
N GLU A 5 -6.38 -8.56 -1.34
CA GLU A 5 -6.38 -8.16 0.06
C GLU A 5 -4.97 -7.78 0.56
N PHE A 6 -3.95 -8.45 0.05
CA PHE A 6 -2.57 -8.15 0.40
C PHE A 6 -2.12 -6.78 -0.14
N GLU A 7 -2.46 -6.45 -1.39
CA GLU A 7 -2.21 -5.12 -1.96
C GLU A 7 -2.93 -4.01 -1.19
N LYS A 8 -4.20 -4.23 -0.80
CA LYS A 8 -4.93 -3.29 0.06
C LYS A 8 -4.26 -3.10 1.41
N THR A 9 -3.72 -4.17 1.98
CA THR A 9 -2.96 -4.12 3.24
C THR A 9 -1.68 -3.30 3.08
N ILE A 10 -0.98 -3.42 1.95
CA ILE A 10 0.19 -2.60 1.63
C ILE A 10 -0.19 -1.12 1.53
N LEU A 11 -1.26 -0.79 0.80
CA LEU A 11 -1.77 0.57 0.67
C LEU A 11 -2.17 1.17 2.03
N LEU A 12 -2.87 0.40 2.87
CA LEU A 12 -3.25 0.82 4.21
C LEU A 12 -2.02 1.08 5.10
N SER A 13 -1.03 0.18 5.04
CA SER A 13 0.22 0.32 5.81
C SER A 13 0.97 1.59 5.41
N LEU A 14 1.05 1.89 4.11
CA LEU A 14 1.63 3.13 3.60
C LEU A 14 0.88 4.37 4.12
N PHE A 15 -0.45 4.35 4.09
CA PHE A 15 -1.27 5.46 4.57
C PHE A 15 -1.10 5.74 6.06
N ILE A 16 -1.06 4.69 6.88
CA ILE A 16 -0.80 4.81 8.32
C ILE A 16 0.59 5.40 8.57
N LEU A 17 1.63 4.88 7.90
CA LEU A 17 3.00 5.40 8.00
C LEU A 17 3.12 6.85 7.51
N ALA A 18 2.33 7.22 6.51
CA ALA A 18 2.24 8.58 5.99
C ALA A 18 1.40 9.52 6.87
N LYS A 19 0.86 9.03 8.01
CA LYS A 19 -0.05 9.76 8.91
C LYS A 19 -1.27 10.33 8.19
N GLY A 20 -1.83 9.56 7.26
CA GLY A 20 -3.03 9.96 6.52
C GLY A 20 -2.79 10.92 5.35
N SER A 21 -1.53 11.26 5.02
CA SER A 21 -1.22 12.24 3.97
C SER A 21 -0.83 11.57 2.65
N THR A 22 -1.42 12.05 1.54
CA THR A 22 -1.01 11.67 0.16
C THR A 22 0.27 12.35 -0.29
N ARG A 23 0.64 13.47 0.35
CA ARG A 23 1.84 14.23 0.00
C ARG A 23 3.10 13.68 0.66
N ARG A 24 2.93 12.89 1.73
CA ARG A 24 4.04 12.34 2.49
C ARG A 24 4.50 11.03 1.83
N SER A 25 5.80 10.93 1.59
CA SER A 25 6.42 9.71 1.13
C SER A 25 6.96 8.87 2.29
N VAL A 26 6.97 7.55 2.11
CA VAL A 26 7.40 6.56 3.09
C VAL A 26 8.52 5.74 2.48
N LYS A 27 9.65 5.62 3.20
CA LYS A 27 10.80 4.81 2.76
C LYS A 27 10.43 3.32 2.71
N LEU A 28 10.95 2.61 1.70
CA LEU A 28 10.76 1.18 1.50
C LEU A 28 11.11 0.38 2.76
N GLU A 29 12.24 0.67 3.38
CA GLU A 29 12.71 -0.02 4.58
C GLU A 29 11.73 0.12 5.75
N LEU A 30 11.21 1.34 5.96
CA LEU A 30 10.21 1.61 6.99
C LEU A 30 8.91 0.84 6.71
N LEU A 31 8.48 0.79 5.46
CA LEU A 31 7.31 -0.01 5.07
C LEU A 31 7.56 -1.50 5.33
N LEU A 32 8.70 -2.04 4.88
CA LEU A 32 9.05 -3.46 5.03
C LEU A 32 9.19 -3.88 6.50
N SER A 33 9.52 -2.96 7.41
CA SER A 33 9.54 -3.21 8.85
C SER A 33 8.17 -3.61 9.41
N LYS A 34 7.08 -3.28 8.71
CA LYS A 34 5.69 -3.62 9.10
C LYS A 34 5.24 -5.00 8.62
N PHE A 35 6.08 -5.68 7.82
CA PHE A 35 5.77 -6.99 7.27
C PHE A 35 6.76 -8.06 7.78
N PRO A 36 6.29 -9.30 8.01
CA PRO A 36 7.17 -10.43 8.31
C PRO A 36 8.26 -10.60 7.25
N ILE A 37 9.46 -11.02 7.66
CA ILE A 37 10.63 -11.17 6.78
C ILE A 37 10.29 -12.00 5.53
N ARG A 38 9.58 -13.12 5.71
CA ARG A 38 9.12 -14.01 4.64
C ARG A 38 8.25 -13.32 3.56
N HIS A 39 7.55 -12.25 3.90
CA HIS A 39 6.70 -11.51 2.96
C HIS A 39 7.41 -10.30 2.33
N ARG A 40 8.61 -9.91 2.79
CA ARG A 40 9.26 -8.68 2.32
C ARG A 40 9.56 -8.69 0.81
N LYS A 41 9.99 -9.83 0.28
CA LYS A 41 10.23 -10.00 -1.18
C LYS A 41 8.93 -9.80 -1.97
N MET A 42 7.84 -10.38 -1.47
CA MET A 42 6.51 -10.28 -2.05
C MET A 42 5.98 -8.83 -2.01
N VAL A 43 6.15 -8.12 -0.88
CA VAL A 43 5.77 -6.69 -0.77
C VAL A 43 6.48 -5.84 -1.81
N LYS A 44 7.78 -6.05 -2.04
CA LYS A 44 8.52 -5.33 -3.09
C LYS A 44 7.91 -5.57 -4.48
N GLN A 45 7.54 -6.80 -4.81
CA GLN A 45 6.91 -7.12 -6.09
C GLN A 45 5.54 -6.44 -6.25
N TYR A 46 4.70 -6.46 -5.21
CA TYR A 46 3.40 -5.81 -5.25
C TYR A 46 3.50 -4.28 -5.30
N LEU A 47 4.52 -3.67 -4.69
CA LEU A 47 4.74 -2.23 -4.82
C LEU A 47 4.97 -1.81 -6.27
N GLU A 48 5.75 -2.57 -7.03
CA GLU A 48 5.95 -2.31 -8.46
C GLU A 48 4.63 -2.44 -9.24
N GLY A 49 3.81 -3.44 -8.91
CA GLY A 49 2.47 -3.59 -9.48
C GLY A 49 1.55 -2.41 -9.16
N LEU A 50 1.56 -1.93 -7.92
CA LEU A 50 0.77 -0.78 -7.46
C LEU A 50 1.24 0.56 -8.06
N VAL A 51 2.55 0.71 -8.33
CA VAL A 51 3.08 1.86 -9.06
C VAL A 51 2.63 1.82 -10.52
N LYS A 52 2.77 0.69 -11.20
CA LYS A 52 2.29 0.50 -12.59
C LYS A 52 0.79 0.68 -12.72
N GLY A 53 0.03 0.22 -11.71
CA GLY A 53 -1.42 0.39 -11.62
C GLY A 53 -1.87 1.79 -11.26
N GLY A 54 -0.94 2.73 -11.03
CA GLY A 54 -1.26 4.13 -10.75
C GLY A 54 -1.87 4.35 -9.37
N TYR A 55 -1.63 3.50 -8.38
CA TYR A 55 -2.05 3.71 -6.98
C TYR A 55 -0.96 4.39 -6.13
N LEU A 56 0.29 4.22 -6.54
CA LEU A 56 1.45 4.74 -5.85
C LEU A 56 2.31 5.59 -6.79
N SER A 57 2.96 6.59 -6.22
CA SER A 57 4.07 7.29 -6.87
C SER A 57 5.38 6.91 -6.18
N ARG A 58 6.41 6.61 -6.96
CA ARG A 58 7.75 6.25 -6.48
C ARG A 58 8.72 7.40 -6.73
N LYS A 59 9.50 7.78 -5.71
CA LYS A 59 10.62 8.71 -5.81
C LYS A 59 11.83 8.10 -5.10
N GLY A 60 12.75 7.51 -5.88
CA GLY A 60 13.83 6.68 -5.35
C GLY A 60 13.28 5.48 -4.58
N ASP A 61 13.68 5.34 -3.31
CA ASP A 61 13.17 4.29 -2.41
C ASP A 61 12.01 4.74 -1.53
N SER A 62 11.33 5.84 -1.88
CA SER A 62 10.16 6.32 -1.16
C SER A 62 8.89 6.23 -2.01
N PHE A 63 7.79 5.88 -1.35
CA PHE A 63 6.47 5.69 -1.97
C PHE A 63 5.45 6.63 -1.34
N SER A 64 4.58 7.22 -2.15
CA SER A 64 3.42 8.00 -1.70
C SER A 64 2.15 7.46 -2.35
N ILE A 65 1.04 7.48 -1.62
CA ILE A 65 -0.27 7.10 -2.15
C ILE A 65 -0.90 8.26 -2.91
N ASN A 66 -1.76 7.97 -3.88
CA ASN A 66 -2.55 8.97 -4.58
C ASN A 66 -4.05 8.92 -4.20
N ASN A 67 -4.87 9.71 -4.89
CA ASN A 67 -6.30 9.80 -4.63
C ASN A 67 -7.06 8.50 -4.94
N ASP A 68 -6.61 7.70 -5.92
CA ASP A 68 -7.27 6.43 -6.22
C ASP A 68 -6.95 5.37 -5.18
N ALA A 69 -5.72 5.35 -4.66
CA ALA A 69 -5.39 4.56 -3.48
C ALA A 69 -6.21 4.96 -2.26
N LEU A 70 -6.44 6.26 -2.03
CA LEU A 70 -7.31 6.73 -0.95
C LEU A 70 -8.72 6.14 -1.05
N LYS A 71 -9.34 6.14 -2.24
CA LYS A 71 -10.68 5.55 -2.44
C LYS A 71 -10.71 4.08 -2.05
N VAL A 72 -9.67 3.32 -2.44
CA VAL A 72 -9.52 1.90 -2.08
C VAL A 72 -9.40 1.76 -0.57
N ILE A 73 -8.53 2.54 0.07
CA ILE A 73 -8.26 2.47 1.51
C ILE A 73 -9.50 2.84 2.32
N SER A 74 -10.20 3.93 1.97
CA SER A 74 -11.43 4.32 2.65
C SER A 74 -12.50 3.24 2.55
N ASN A 75 -12.70 2.65 1.37
CA ASN A 75 -13.64 1.56 1.19
C ASN A 75 -13.21 0.30 1.98
N TYR A 76 -11.91 0.05 2.08
CA TYR A 76 -11.35 -1.06 2.85
C TYR A 76 -11.54 -0.87 4.37
N LEU A 77 -11.34 0.35 4.87
CA LEU A 77 -11.57 0.70 6.28
C LEU A 77 -13.04 0.57 6.67
N VAL A 78 -13.97 0.99 5.81
CA VAL A 78 -15.41 0.95 6.09
C VAL A 78 -15.95 -0.48 6.01
N LYS A 79 -15.54 -1.26 5.00
CA LYS A 79 -16.11 -2.59 4.75
C LYS A 79 -15.34 -3.73 5.41
N GLY A 80 -14.13 -3.46 5.88
CA GLY A 80 -13.22 -4.45 6.40
C GLY A 80 -12.65 -5.40 5.33
N PRO A 81 -11.74 -6.30 5.75
CA PRO A 81 -11.24 -7.38 4.90
C PRO A 81 -12.37 -8.31 4.48
N ARG A 82 -12.47 -8.58 3.17
CA ARG A 82 -13.41 -9.57 2.68
C ARG A 82 -12.77 -10.95 2.80
N ALA A 83 -13.17 -11.71 3.82
CA ALA A 83 -12.96 -13.14 3.80
C ALA A 83 -13.83 -13.72 2.67
N ARG A 84 -13.22 -14.32 1.66
CA ARG A 84 -13.94 -15.32 0.85
C ARG A 84 -14.14 -16.51 1.78
N LEU A 85 -15.34 -16.61 2.36
CA LEU A 85 -15.87 -17.86 2.87
C LEU A 85 -16.35 -18.70 1.68
#